data_AF-A0A4Q3SS58-F1
#
_entry.id   AF-A0A4Q3SS58-F1
#
_cell.length_a   1.000
_cell.length_b   1.000
_cell.length_c   1.000
_cell.angle_alpha   90.00
_cell.angle_beta   90.00
_cell.angle_gamma   90.00
#
_symmetry.space_group_name_H-M   'P 1'
#
loop_
_entity.id
_entity.type
_entity.pdbx_description
1 polymer ?
#
loop_
_entity_poly.entity_id
_entity_poly.type
_entity_poly.pdbx_seq_one_letter_code
_entity_poly.pdbx_strand_id
1 'polypeptide(L)'
;MKHILFACLFFSVSASAQFKADYNAAKESPAIMQYFKPTGNLFVGDCIPFFHKGTYYLYWLLDSAHHSALNGLGGHQWALSTSTDLKTWKHYPVVIGIDEDWEKSICTGSVVVKDNVFYAFYATRLIDKDGKVNEQLSYATSPDGIKFTKQKPNPFYTSAPGYSKRDFRDPKVVVDETGNFHLFVSSSSDSSITRANGAMVHLVSKDLKQWVVEKPLIVGQDDVPECPDYFEWNGWYYLIYGRGGNTFYLQSKNKYGPWQYPSSQALDEDWTNVVKAAAFTNGRRIAAGWVPSKRDGKDNNGEIFGGNVVIRELTQEKDGSLSTKFASELIPATLPAIKPTIIADKTVKELGTASFRITSPDGLGAFYFDKVPLNSRISFEVTVKGPVEDFGLLLRHTDRSREGNGYRFAISPENHTASLYNTTIKAVEVPDKKIRIDNS
;
A
#
# COMPACT_ATOMS: atom_id res chain seq x y z
N MET A 1 -17.37 -13.32 67.70
CA MET A 1 -17.12 -13.65 66.28
C MET A 1 -16.51 -12.43 65.61
N LYS A 2 -15.23 -12.49 65.22
CA LYS A 2 -14.55 -11.42 64.47
C LYS A 2 -14.72 -11.72 62.97
N HIS A 3 -15.34 -10.81 62.22
CA HIS A 3 -15.47 -10.92 60.78
C HIS A 3 -14.15 -10.54 60.10
N ILE A 4 -13.59 -11.50 59.35
CA ILE A 4 -12.39 -11.31 58.53
C ILE A 4 -12.84 -10.75 57.18
N LEU A 5 -12.38 -9.54 56.87
CA LEU A 5 -12.57 -8.89 55.58
C LEU A 5 -11.54 -9.47 54.58
N PHE A 6 -11.99 -10.22 53.58
CA PHE A 6 -11.13 -10.67 52.49
C PHE A 6 -11.00 -9.54 51.47
N ALA A 7 -9.85 -8.86 51.44
CA ALA A 7 -9.48 -7.94 50.38
C ALA A 7 -8.98 -8.75 49.18
N CYS A 8 -9.78 -8.87 48.13
CA CYS A 8 -9.34 -9.39 46.84
C CYS A 8 -8.43 -8.34 46.17
N LEU A 9 -7.11 -8.54 46.25
CA LEU A 9 -6.17 -7.85 45.38
C LEU A 9 -6.35 -8.35 43.94
N PHE A 10 -6.87 -7.48 43.07
CA PHE A 10 -6.73 -7.65 41.63
C PHE A 10 -5.27 -7.43 41.25
N PHE A 11 -4.53 -8.50 41.01
CA PHE A 11 -3.25 -8.43 40.31
C PHE A 11 -3.52 -8.19 38.82
N SER A 12 -3.31 -6.97 38.36
CA SER A 12 -3.14 -6.71 36.92
C SER A 12 -1.80 -7.31 36.49
N VAL A 13 -1.85 -8.49 35.87
CA VAL A 13 -0.68 -9.02 35.16
C VAL A 13 -0.50 -8.17 33.92
N SER A 14 0.42 -7.19 33.99
CA SER A 14 0.91 -6.50 32.82
C SER A 14 1.71 -7.51 31.99
N ALA A 15 1.12 -8.02 30.91
CA ALA A 15 1.84 -8.77 29.90
C ALA A 15 2.91 -7.86 29.30
N SER A 16 4.18 -8.14 29.61
CA SER A 16 5.31 -7.50 28.95
C SER A 16 5.38 -8.02 27.52
N ALA A 17 5.15 -7.14 26.53
CA ALA A 17 5.31 -7.48 25.12
C ALA A 17 6.70 -8.11 24.89
N GLN A 18 6.73 -9.31 24.31
CA GLN A 18 7.91 -10.16 24.30
C GLN A 18 8.86 -9.85 23.13
N PHE A 19 8.29 -9.35 22.03
CA PHE A 19 9.04 -8.68 20.97
C PHE A 19 8.49 -7.27 20.79
N LYS A 20 9.36 -6.27 20.90
CA LYS A 20 9.00 -4.87 20.74
C LYS A 20 10.01 -4.20 19.83
N ALA A 21 9.58 -3.81 18.64
CA ALA A 21 10.34 -2.91 17.79
C ALA A 21 10.61 -1.59 18.52
N ASP A 22 11.80 -1.00 18.33
CA ASP A 22 12.21 0.28 18.92
C ASP A 22 11.56 1.49 18.22
N TYR A 23 10.24 1.42 18.05
CA TYR A 23 9.45 2.48 17.44
C TYR A 23 8.94 3.46 18.49
N ASN A 24 9.22 4.74 18.27
CA ASN A 24 8.76 5.82 19.13
C ASN A 24 8.05 6.90 18.29
N ALA A 25 6.72 6.82 18.28
CA ALA A 25 5.85 7.75 17.56
C ALA A 25 6.10 9.23 17.90
N ALA A 26 6.57 9.56 19.11
CA ALA A 26 6.84 10.95 19.51
C ALA A 26 8.09 11.54 18.83
N LYS A 27 8.95 10.72 18.22
CA LYS A 27 10.10 11.17 17.44
C LYS A 27 9.78 11.40 15.96
N GLU A 28 8.63 10.91 15.50
CA GLU A 28 8.27 11.00 14.09
C GLU A 28 7.70 12.37 13.75
N SER A 29 8.06 12.88 12.58
CA SER A 29 7.55 14.16 12.08
C SER A 29 6.04 14.08 11.87
N PRO A 30 5.22 14.99 12.42
CA PRO A 30 3.78 15.03 12.14
C PRO A 30 3.44 15.49 10.71
N ALA A 31 4.45 15.78 9.89
CA ALA A 31 4.28 16.22 8.51
C ALA A 31 4.25 15.03 7.53
N ILE A 32 3.63 15.27 6.36
CA ILE A 32 3.61 14.47 5.12
C ILE A 32 3.84 12.95 5.30
N MET A 33 2.75 12.19 5.19
CA MET A 33 2.78 10.73 5.16
C MET A 33 3.27 10.15 3.81
N GLN A 34 3.26 10.95 2.74
CA GLN A 34 3.81 10.55 1.44
C GLN A 34 5.33 10.33 1.56
N TYR A 35 5.78 9.12 1.21
CA TYR A 35 7.16 8.65 1.38
C TYR A 35 7.64 8.57 2.83
N PHE A 36 6.72 8.55 3.81
CA PHE A 36 7.08 8.37 5.21
C PHE A 36 7.75 7.02 5.45
N LYS A 37 8.84 7.04 6.23
CA LYS A 37 9.52 5.89 6.82
C LYS A 37 9.84 6.25 8.28
N PRO A 38 9.61 5.35 9.25
CA PRO A 38 9.97 5.59 10.65
C PRO A 38 11.46 5.83 10.84
N THR A 39 11.79 6.55 11.92
CA THR A 39 13.17 6.84 12.27
C THR A 39 13.91 5.57 12.70
N GLY A 40 15.18 5.43 12.30
CA GLY A 40 16.03 4.30 12.66
C GLY A 40 16.01 3.16 11.64
N ASN A 41 16.32 1.94 12.10
CA ASN A 41 16.33 0.73 11.27
C ASN A 41 14.94 0.07 11.22
N LEU A 42 13.94 0.88 10.89
CA LEU A 42 12.53 0.54 10.85
C LEU A 42 11.95 0.95 9.51
N PHE A 43 10.94 0.22 9.05
CA PHE A 43 10.38 0.39 7.72
C PHE A 43 8.86 0.23 7.75
N VAL A 44 8.21 0.73 6.71
CA VAL A 44 6.79 0.51 6.49
C VAL A 44 6.60 -0.65 5.52
N GLY A 45 5.85 -1.66 5.94
CA GLY A 45 5.31 -2.70 5.07
C GLY A 45 3.87 -2.39 4.69
N ASP A 46 3.05 -3.43 4.59
CA ASP A 46 1.68 -3.35 4.09
C ASP A 46 0.84 -2.29 4.79
N CYS A 47 0.09 -1.53 3.99
CA CYS A 47 -0.77 -0.45 4.43
C CYS A 47 -2.21 -0.95 4.57
N ILE A 48 -2.87 -0.54 5.64
CA ILE A 48 -4.22 -0.97 6.02
C ILE A 48 -5.05 0.31 6.28
N PRO A 49 -5.47 1.02 5.22
CA PRO A 49 -6.22 2.25 5.36
C PRO A 49 -7.66 1.98 5.80
N PHE A 50 -8.20 2.87 6.61
CA PHE A 50 -9.57 2.84 7.10
C PHE A 50 -10.08 4.27 7.32
N PHE A 51 -11.37 4.50 7.15
CA PHE A 51 -11.97 5.82 7.36
C PHE A 51 -13.21 5.74 8.21
N HIS A 52 -13.26 6.54 9.26
CA HIS A 52 -14.37 6.56 10.19
C HIS A 52 -14.57 7.96 10.77
N LYS A 53 -15.83 8.44 10.71
CA LYS A 53 -16.28 9.70 11.32
C LYS A 53 -15.33 10.90 11.06
N GLY A 54 -14.88 11.06 9.82
CA GLY A 54 -14.03 12.18 9.41
C GLY A 54 -12.53 11.98 9.60
N THR A 55 -12.11 10.87 10.20
CA THR A 55 -10.70 10.54 10.42
C THR A 55 -10.26 9.42 9.49
N TYR A 56 -9.17 9.67 8.77
CA TYR A 56 -8.42 8.65 8.03
C TYR A 56 -7.41 8.00 8.97
N TYR A 57 -7.57 6.69 9.18
CA TYR A 57 -6.69 5.83 9.93
C TYR A 57 -5.84 5.07 8.94
N LEU A 58 -4.54 5.34 8.91
CA LEU A 58 -3.58 4.52 8.19
C LEU A 58 -2.90 3.62 9.21
N TYR A 59 -3.40 2.40 9.35
CA TYR A 59 -2.65 1.33 9.99
C TYR A 59 -1.59 0.84 8.99
N TRP A 60 -0.45 0.39 9.49
CA TRP A 60 0.63 -0.12 8.65
C TRP A 60 1.48 -1.12 9.41
N LEU A 61 2.07 -2.07 8.68
CA LEU A 61 3.03 -2.99 9.26
C LEU A 61 4.33 -2.26 9.57
N LEU A 62 4.66 -2.18 10.86
CA LEU A 62 5.96 -1.81 11.35
C LEU A 62 6.92 -2.99 11.16
N ASP A 63 7.86 -2.82 10.25
CA ASP A 63 8.91 -3.78 9.98
C ASP A 63 10.21 -3.35 10.67
N SER A 64 10.92 -4.34 11.24
CA SER A 64 12.26 -4.17 11.76
C SER A 64 13.23 -5.06 10.99
N ALA A 65 14.27 -4.46 10.42
CA ALA A 65 15.33 -5.16 9.70
C ALA A 65 14.84 -5.96 8.46
N HIS A 66 13.93 -5.41 7.66
CA HIS A 66 13.58 -5.92 6.34
C HIS A 66 13.12 -7.38 6.34
N HIS A 67 12.12 -7.70 7.17
CA HIS A 67 11.53 -9.02 7.38
C HIS A 67 12.46 -10.05 8.07
N SER A 68 13.71 -9.70 8.40
CA SER A 68 14.66 -10.65 8.98
C SER A 68 14.45 -10.90 10.48
N ALA A 69 13.65 -10.08 11.16
CA ALA A 69 13.36 -10.25 12.58
C ALA A 69 12.71 -11.63 12.87
N LEU A 70 12.96 -12.11 14.09
CA LEU A 70 12.51 -13.43 14.57
C LEU A 70 12.87 -14.57 13.59
N ASN A 71 14.13 -14.60 13.14
CA ASN A 71 14.69 -15.59 12.22
C ASN A 71 13.97 -15.63 10.86
N GLY A 72 13.69 -14.46 10.29
CA GLY A 72 13.05 -14.35 8.97
C GLY A 72 11.54 -14.57 8.98
N LEU A 73 10.89 -14.46 10.14
CA LEU A 73 9.43 -14.59 10.27
C LEU A 73 8.71 -13.25 10.15
N GLY A 74 9.44 -12.15 9.94
CA GLY A 74 8.90 -10.80 9.79
C GLY A 74 8.94 -10.01 11.09
N GLY A 75 8.40 -10.56 12.19
CA GLY A 75 8.30 -9.83 13.45
C GLY A 75 7.43 -8.57 13.36
N HIS A 76 6.50 -8.53 12.40
CA HIS A 76 5.71 -7.33 12.11
C HIS A 76 4.74 -7.03 13.25
N GLN A 77 4.47 -5.74 13.45
CA GLN A 77 3.50 -5.21 14.39
C GLN A 77 2.65 -4.16 13.67
N TRP A 78 1.42 -3.88 14.12
CA TRP A 78 0.64 -2.78 13.54
C TRP A 78 0.98 -1.47 14.26
N ALA A 79 1.40 -0.46 13.51
CA ALA A 79 1.45 0.92 13.93
C ALA A 79 0.31 1.71 13.29
N LEU A 80 0.07 2.94 13.76
CA LEU A 80 -1.03 3.78 13.30
C LEU A 80 -0.57 5.23 13.10
N SER A 81 -1.00 5.81 11.97
CA SER A 81 -0.97 7.25 11.71
C SER A 81 -2.38 7.72 11.35
N THR A 82 -2.89 8.80 11.95
CA THR A 82 -4.22 9.34 11.63
C THR A 82 -4.14 10.74 11.05
N SER A 83 -5.07 11.10 10.16
CA SER A 83 -5.25 12.46 9.68
C SER A 83 -6.73 12.76 9.39
N THR A 84 -7.15 14.00 9.56
CA THR A 84 -8.48 14.49 9.15
C THR A 84 -8.44 15.27 7.83
N ASP A 85 -7.25 15.64 7.36
CA ASP A 85 -7.05 16.52 6.20
C ASP A 85 -5.99 16.01 5.21
N LEU A 86 -5.40 14.83 5.46
CA LEU A 86 -4.27 14.23 4.74
C LEU A 86 -2.98 15.08 4.74
N LYS A 87 -2.94 16.23 5.43
CA LYS A 87 -1.77 17.13 5.52
C LYS A 87 -1.05 16.95 6.84
N THR A 88 -1.79 17.03 7.93
CA THR A 88 -1.28 16.92 9.30
C THR A 88 -1.59 15.52 9.81
N TRP A 89 -0.54 14.84 10.25
CA TRP A 89 -0.60 13.46 10.68
C TRP A 89 -0.23 13.34 12.14
N LYS A 90 -0.94 12.45 12.84
CA LYS A 90 -0.62 12.06 14.21
C LYS A 90 -0.18 10.61 14.21
N HIS A 91 1.05 10.38 14.65
CA HIS A 91 1.60 9.04 14.84
C HIS A 91 1.26 8.51 16.22
N TYR A 92 0.97 7.21 16.30
CA TYR A 92 0.66 6.50 17.53
C TYR A 92 1.68 5.39 17.75
N PRO A 93 1.95 4.99 19.01
CA PRO A 93 2.70 3.77 19.29
C PRO A 93 2.09 2.54 18.60
N VAL A 94 2.80 1.42 18.66
CA VAL A 94 2.26 0.12 18.23
C VAL A 94 0.87 -0.12 18.83
N VAL A 95 -0.12 -0.38 17.96
CA VAL A 95 -1.53 -0.55 18.33
C VAL A 95 -1.94 -2.03 18.40
N ILE A 96 -1.26 -2.91 17.66
CA ILE A 96 -1.36 -4.37 17.81
C ILE A 96 0.05 -4.95 17.77
N GLY A 97 0.50 -5.48 18.90
CA GLY A 97 1.86 -5.98 19.09
C GLY A 97 2.00 -7.51 19.06
N ILE A 98 3.23 -7.98 19.25
CA ILE A 98 3.53 -9.37 19.57
C ILE A 98 3.53 -9.47 21.10
N ASP A 99 2.42 -9.98 21.63
CA ASP A 99 2.14 -9.99 23.07
C ASP A 99 2.31 -11.38 23.68
N GLU A 100 2.36 -12.42 22.85
CA GLU A 100 2.46 -13.81 23.26
C GLU A 100 3.63 -14.51 22.55
N ASP A 101 4.27 -15.44 23.24
CA ASP A 101 5.47 -16.19 22.79
C ASP A 101 5.32 -16.87 21.42
N TRP A 102 4.12 -17.36 21.13
CA TRP A 102 3.81 -18.10 19.90
C TRP A 102 3.61 -17.18 18.69
N GLU A 103 3.36 -15.88 18.91
CA GLU A 103 3.17 -14.90 17.85
C GLU A 103 4.54 -14.52 17.26
N LYS A 104 4.77 -14.85 15.99
CA LYS A 104 6.02 -14.56 15.28
C LYS A 104 5.92 -13.40 14.31
N SER A 105 4.70 -13.00 13.97
CA SER A 105 4.41 -11.80 13.18
C SER A 105 2.92 -11.49 13.26
N ILE A 106 2.57 -10.22 13.42
CA ILE A 106 1.21 -9.72 13.21
C ILE A 106 1.14 -9.26 11.75
N CYS A 107 0.57 -10.11 10.89
CA CYS A 107 0.48 -9.88 9.46
C CYS A 107 -0.69 -8.94 9.12
N THR A 108 -0.84 -8.68 7.82
CA THR A 108 -1.81 -7.75 7.27
C THR A 108 -3.25 -8.20 7.54
N GLY A 109 -4.18 -7.29 7.34
CA GLY A 109 -5.59 -7.53 7.52
C GLY A 109 -6.42 -6.32 7.16
N SER A 110 -7.45 -6.03 7.95
CA SER A 110 -8.35 -4.90 7.74
C SER A 110 -9.18 -4.56 8.97
N VAL A 111 -9.81 -3.39 8.94
CA VAL A 111 -10.61 -2.85 10.03
C VAL A 111 -12.04 -2.59 9.57
N VAL A 112 -13.01 -2.89 10.44
CA VAL A 112 -14.42 -2.48 10.30
C VAL A 112 -14.93 -1.91 11.61
N VAL A 113 -15.98 -1.10 11.56
CA VAL A 113 -16.72 -0.67 12.76
C VAL A 113 -18.11 -1.28 12.73
N LYS A 114 -18.49 -1.96 13.80
CA LYS A 114 -19.84 -2.49 14.04
C LYS A 114 -20.24 -2.14 15.47
N ASP A 115 -21.45 -1.62 15.65
CA ASP A 115 -21.99 -1.24 16.97
C ASP A 115 -21.06 -0.29 17.77
N ASN A 116 -20.46 0.68 17.08
CA ASN A 116 -19.44 1.62 17.59
C ASN A 116 -18.15 0.97 18.14
N VAL A 117 -17.89 -0.29 17.82
CA VAL A 117 -16.65 -0.99 18.16
C VAL A 117 -15.82 -1.20 16.90
N PHE A 118 -14.55 -0.84 16.94
CA PHE A 118 -13.58 -1.18 15.90
C PHE A 118 -13.19 -2.65 16.06
N TYR A 119 -13.24 -3.38 14.97
CA TYR A 119 -12.73 -4.73 14.83
C TYR A 119 -11.57 -4.72 13.83
N ALA A 120 -10.37 -5.03 14.30
CA ALA A 120 -9.20 -5.24 13.45
C ALA A 120 -9.02 -6.75 13.26
N PHE A 121 -9.28 -7.25 12.06
CA PHE A 121 -8.97 -8.63 11.67
C PHE A 121 -7.58 -8.67 11.07
N TYR A 122 -6.79 -9.67 11.45
CA TYR A 122 -5.41 -9.83 11.00
C TYR A 122 -5.03 -11.30 11.00
N ALA A 123 -3.93 -11.64 10.34
CA ALA A 123 -3.33 -12.96 10.45
C ALA A 123 -2.15 -12.94 11.43
N THR A 124 -1.94 -14.05 12.13
CA THR A 124 -0.81 -14.25 13.01
C THR A 124 0.05 -15.38 12.48
N ARG A 125 1.33 -15.08 12.21
CA ARG A 125 2.31 -16.10 11.84
C ARG A 125 2.83 -16.79 13.09
N LEU A 126 2.98 -18.11 13.02
CA LEU A 126 3.55 -18.93 14.10
C LEU A 126 4.40 -20.07 13.56
N ILE A 127 5.13 -20.72 14.48
CA ILE A 127 5.69 -22.05 14.28
C ILE A 127 4.81 -23.04 15.04
N ASP A 128 4.27 -24.04 14.36
CA ASP A 128 3.47 -25.08 15.00
C ASP A 128 4.32 -26.11 15.76
N LYS A 129 3.65 -27.05 16.45
CA LYS A 129 4.30 -28.11 17.24
C LYS A 129 5.21 -29.03 16.42
N ASP A 130 5.03 -29.07 15.09
CA ASP A 130 5.79 -29.90 14.17
C ASP A 130 6.92 -29.09 13.50
N GLY A 131 7.16 -27.85 13.94
CA GLY A 131 8.21 -26.96 13.44
C GLY A 131 7.86 -26.26 12.13
N LYS A 132 6.61 -26.31 11.68
CA LYS A 132 6.18 -25.70 10.41
C LYS A 132 5.67 -24.28 10.64
N VAL A 133 6.00 -23.39 9.69
CA VAL A 133 5.48 -22.03 9.73
C VAL A 133 4.08 -21.99 9.16
N ASN A 134 3.10 -21.58 9.95
CA ASN A 134 1.70 -21.44 9.55
C ASN A 134 1.21 -20.02 9.80
N GLU A 135 0.04 -19.72 9.25
CA GLU A 135 -0.69 -18.48 9.47
C GLU A 135 -2.13 -18.80 9.84
N GLN A 136 -2.70 -17.98 10.72
CA GLN A 136 -4.02 -18.20 11.28
C GLN A 136 -4.70 -16.86 11.58
N LEU A 137 -6.03 -16.85 11.59
CA LEU A 137 -6.80 -15.63 11.72
C LEU A 137 -7.07 -15.26 13.18
N SER A 138 -6.90 -13.97 13.41
CA SER A 138 -7.04 -13.31 14.71
C SER A 138 -7.85 -12.02 14.55
N TYR A 139 -8.43 -11.52 15.63
CA TYR A 139 -9.01 -10.17 15.63
C TYR A 139 -8.84 -9.48 16.97
N ALA A 140 -8.76 -8.16 16.96
CA ALA A 140 -8.77 -7.36 18.17
C ALA A 140 -9.88 -6.31 18.11
N THR A 141 -10.40 -5.95 19.28
CA THR A 141 -11.47 -4.96 19.41
C THR A 141 -10.98 -3.69 20.09
N SER A 142 -11.52 -2.54 19.69
CA SER A 142 -11.16 -1.26 20.26
C SER A 142 -12.35 -0.29 20.29
N PRO A 143 -12.54 0.49 21.36
CA PRO A 143 -13.56 1.55 21.38
C PRO A 143 -13.16 2.80 20.57
N ASP A 144 -11.86 3.00 20.32
CA ASP A 144 -11.31 4.23 19.72
C ASP A 144 -10.46 3.99 18.45
N GLY A 145 -10.22 2.73 18.11
CA GLY A 145 -9.36 2.33 16.99
C GLY A 145 -7.86 2.50 17.28
N ILE A 146 -7.47 2.76 18.54
CA ILE A 146 -6.08 3.01 18.94
C ILE A 146 -5.64 1.94 19.94
N LYS A 147 -6.41 1.73 21.03
CA LYS A 147 -6.10 0.70 22.03
C LYS A 147 -6.90 -0.56 21.74
N PHE A 148 -6.23 -1.58 21.22
CA PHE A 148 -6.86 -2.85 20.88
C PHE A 148 -6.72 -3.88 22.00
N THR A 149 -7.78 -4.68 22.19
CA THR A 149 -7.80 -5.87 23.03
C THR A 149 -8.00 -7.08 22.13
N LYS A 150 -6.99 -7.97 22.08
CA LYS A 150 -7.06 -9.22 21.30
C LYS A 150 -8.18 -10.11 21.82
N GLN A 151 -8.87 -10.76 20.89
CA GLN A 151 -9.91 -11.72 21.22
C GLN A 151 -9.38 -12.88 22.08
N LYS A 152 -10.25 -13.56 22.81
CA LYS A 152 -9.92 -14.82 23.49
C LYS A 152 -11.05 -15.83 23.23
N PRO A 153 -10.73 -17.08 22.83
CA PRO A 153 -9.39 -17.59 22.50
C PRO A 153 -8.78 -16.92 21.26
N ASN A 154 -7.44 -16.84 21.22
CA ASN A 154 -6.65 -16.31 20.10
C ASN A 154 -5.65 -17.40 19.67
N PRO A 155 -5.62 -17.85 18.39
CA PRO A 155 -6.41 -17.42 17.23
C PRO A 155 -7.90 -17.80 17.35
N PHE A 156 -8.74 -17.27 16.45
CA PHE A 156 -10.14 -17.72 16.35
C PHE A 156 -10.38 -18.74 15.22
N TYR A 157 -9.51 -18.78 14.20
CA TYR A 157 -9.65 -19.70 13.07
C TYR A 157 -8.30 -20.02 12.43
N THR A 158 -7.94 -21.30 12.31
CA THR A 158 -6.61 -21.70 11.79
C THR A 158 -6.57 -21.76 10.27
N SER A 159 -7.46 -22.53 9.64
CA SER A 159 -7.61 -22.57 8.18
C SER A 159 -8.96 -23.15 7.79
N ALA A 160 -9.43 -22.83 6.58
CA ALA A 160 -10.63 -23.41 6.02
C ALA A 160 -10.36 -24.82 5.45
N PRO A 161 -11.31 -25.77 5.53
CA PRO A 161 -11.15 -27.07 4.89
C PRO A 161 -10.89 -26.94 3.37
N GLY A 162 -9.89 -27.67 2.87
CA GLY A 162 -9.49 -27.65 1.45
C GLY A 162 -8.54 -26.50 1.07
N TYR A 163 -8.08 -25.73 2.05
CA TYR A 163 -7.16 -24.61 1.85
C TYR A 163 -5.92 -24.70 2.74
N SER A 164 -4.82 -24.15 2.24
CA SER A 164 -3.51 -24.17 2.87
C SER A 164 -3.52 -23.58 4.29
N LYS A 165 -2.81 -24.25 5.21
CA LYS A 165 -2.48 -23.71 6.56
C LYS A 165 -1.25 -22.79 6.54
N ARG A 166 -0.40 -22.99 5.54
CA ARG A 166 0.81 -22.19 5.34
C ARG A 166 0.43 -20.80 4.86
N ASP A 167 -0.52 -20.77 3.94
CA ASP A 167 -1.04 -19.57 3.30
C ASP A 167 -2.48 -19.35 3.72
N PHE A 168 -2.68 -18.65 4.83
CA PHE A 168 -4.02 -18.34 5.32
C PHE A 168 -3.99 -17.00 6.05
N ARG A 169 -3.97 -15.92 5.26
CA ARG A 169 -3.60 -14.59 5.74
C ARG A 169 -4.44 -13.44 5.16
N ASP A 170 -4.12 -12.26 5.67
CA ASP A 170 -4.60 -10.96 5.21
C ASP A 170 -6.13 -10.77 5.14
N PRO A 171 -6.88 -11.14 6.20
CA PRO A 171 -8.34 -11.09 6.16
C PRO A 171 -8.85 -9.67 5.86
N LYS A 172 -9.56 -9.53 4.74
CA LYS A 172 -10.41 -8.38 4.44
C LYS A 172 -11.80 -8.59 5.00
N VAL A 173 -12.22 -7.78 5.97
CA VAL A 173 -13.55 -7.82 6.56
C VAL A 173 -14.48 -6.79 5.91
N VAL A 174 -15.74 -7.21 5.69
CA VAL A 174 -16.90 -6.33 5.53
C VAL A 174 -18.06 -6.83 6.38
N VAL A 175 -18.99 -5.95 6.73
CA VAL A 175 -20.23 -6.30 7.44
C VAL A 175 -21.40 -6.05 6.51
N ASP A 176 -22.25 -7.05 6.31
CA ASP A 176 -23.44 -6.95 5.45
C ASP A 176 -24.60 -6.20 6.14
N GLU A 177 -25.67 -5.93 5.39
CA GLU A 177 -26.84 -5.21 5.91
C GLU A 177 -27.58 -5.96 7.03
N THR A 178 -27.37 -7.28 7.15
CA THR A 178 -27.95 -8.12 8.20
C THR A 178 -27.04 -8.24 9.43
N GLY A 179 -25.85 -7.63 9.39
CA GLY A 179 -24.87 -7.62 10.47
C GLY A 179 -23.91 -8.81 10.46
N ASN A 180 -23.88 -9.63 9.40
CA ASN A 180 -22.92 -10.73 9.29
C ASN A 180 -21.55 -10.19 8.88
N PHE A 181 -20.51 -10.80 9.41
CA PHE A 181 -19.13 -10.56 9.02
C PHE A 181 -18.78 -11.45 7.83
N HIS A 182 -18.21 -10.85 6.80
CA HIS A 182 -17.64 -11.51 5.64
C HIS A 182 -16.13 -11.26 5.66
N LEU A 183 -15.34 -12.33 5.60
CA LEU A 183 -13.88 -12.27 5.51
C LEU A 183 -13.45 -12.82 4.15
N PHE A 184 -12.57 -12.08 3.47
CA PHE A 184 -11.87 -12.54 2.27
C PHE A 184 -10.40 -12.77 2.65
N VAL A 185 -9.93 -14.00 2.47
CA VAL A 185 -8.65 -14.46 3.03
C VAL A 185 -7.77 -14.99 1.91
N SER A 186 -6.54 -14.49 1.85
CA SER A 186 -5.51 -14.96 0.92
C SER A 186 -5.14 -16.39 1.27
N SER A 187 -5.27 -17.31 0.32
CA SER A 187 -4.87 -18.70 0.50
C SER A 187 -4.53 -19.39 -0.82
N SER A 188 -4.27 -20.69 -0.74
CA SER A 188 -4.17 -21.60 -1.88
C SER A 188 -5.04 -22.84 -1.65
N SER A 189 -5.58 -23.39 -2.72
CA SER A 189 -6.40 -24.61 -2.71
C SER A 189 -5.50 -25.85 -2.66
N ASP A 190 -5.74 -26.71 -1.69
CA ASP A 190 -5.03 -27.99 -1.55
C ASP A 190 -5.45 -29.02 -2.63
N SER A 191 -6.57 -28.75 -3.31
CA SER A 191 -7.17 -29.67 -4.30
C SER A 191 -6.85 -29.30 -5.76
N SER A 192 -6.09 -28.22 -6.00
CA SER A 192 -5.76 -27.82 -7.37
C SER A 192 -4.91 -28.88 -8.07
N ILE A 193 -5.28 -29.21 -9.31
CA ILE A 193 -4.52 -30.12 -10.18
C ILE A 193 -3.47 -29.39 -11.03
N THR A 194 -3.40 -28.05 -10.94
CA THR A 194 -2.44 -27.21 -11.66
C THR A 194 -1.58 -26.43 -10.66
N ARG A 195 -0.49 -25.81 -11.15
CA ARG A 195 0.33 -24.91 -10.34
C ARG A 195 -0.40 -23.64 -9.92
N ALA A 196 -1.44 -23.25 -10.66
CA ALA A 196 -2.28 -22.12 -10.31
C ALA A 196 -3.29 -22.55 -9.24
N ASN A 197 -2.85 -22.53 -7.99
CA ASN A 197 -3.66 -22.95 -6.84
C ASN A 197 -4.07 -21.78 -5.93
N GLY A 198 -3.65 -20.55 -6.21
CA GLY A 198 -4.03 -19.37 -5.43
C GLY A 198 -5.55 -19.15 -5.43
N ALA A 199 -6.09 -18.81 -4.26
CA ALA A 199 -7.52 -18.64 -4.04
C ALA A 199 -7.80 -17.57 -2.98
N MET A 200 -8.96 -16.93 -3.12
CA MET A 200 -9.48 -15.96 -2.16
C MET A 200 -10.66 -16.58 -1.42
N VAL A 201 -10.41 -17.09 -0.21
CA VAL A 201 -11.43 -17.79 0.59
C VAL A 201 -12.45 -16.79 1.10
N HIS A 202 -13.73 -17.10 0.97
CA HIS A 202 -14.83 -16.30 1.52
C HIS A 202 -15.40 -17.00 2.75
N LEU A 203 -15.22 -16.40 3.92
CA LEU A 203 -15.80 -16.87 5.18
C LEU A 203 -16.94 -15.95 5.62
N VAL A 204 -18.02 -16.51 6.15
CA VAL A 204 -19.15 -15.75 6.70
C VAL A 204 -19.45 -16.18 8.13
N SER A 205 -19.67 -15.22 9.03
CA SER A 205 -20.05 -15.47 10.41
C SER A 205 -21.02 -14.43 10.95
N LYS A 206 -21.96 -14.87 11.78
CA LYS A 206 -22.90 -13.98 12.50
C LYS A 206 -22.37 -13.58 13.88
N ASP A 207 -21.51 -14.41 14.47
CA ASP A 207 -21.15 -14.36 15.88
C ASP A 207 -19.64 -14.39 16.15
N LEU A 208 -18.83 -14.38 15.07
CA LEU A 208 -17.36 -14.52 15.07
C LEU A 208 -16.84 -15.84 15.64
N LYS A 209 -17.72 -16.81 15.90
CA LYS A 209 -17.40 -18.14 16.45
C LYS A 209 -17.61 -19.23 15.41
N GLN A 210 -18.77 -19.22 14.75
CA GLN A 210 -19.11 -20.16 13.70
C GLN A 210 -18.88 -19.52 12.34
N TRP A 211 -18.05 -20.16 11.52
CA TRP A 211 -17.66 -19.66 10.20
C TRP A 211 -18.10 -20.65 9.12
N VAL A 212 -18.86 -20.15 8.15
CA VAL A 212 -19.27 -20.88 6.95
C VAL A 212 -18.31 -20.52 5.82
N VAL A 213 -17.79 -21.52 5.12
CA VAL A 213 -16.99 -21.32 3.91
C VAL A 213 -17.95 -21.21 2.73
N GLU A 214 -18.02 -20.01 2.15
CA GLU A 214 -18.78 -19.73 0.94
C GLU A 214 -17.93 -19.98 -0.31
N LYS A 215 -18.55 -19.80 -1.49
CA LYS A 215 -17.81 -19.84 -2.75
C LYS A 215 -16.67 -18.81 -2.73
N PRO A 216 -15.41 -19.20 -3.03
CA PRO A 216 -14.29 -18.26 -3.07
C PRO A 216 -14.52 -17.15 -4.10
N LEU A 217 -14.00 -15.95 -3.82
CA LEU A 217 -14.17 -14.80 -4.72
C LEU A 217 -13.44 -15.02 -6.05
N ILE A 218 -12.22 -15.55 -5.97
CA ILE A 218 -11.37 -15.91 -7.11
C ILE A 218 -10.60 -17.20 -6.78
N VAL A 219 -10.28 -17.97 -7.80
CA VAL A 219 -9.50 -19.22 -7.73
C VAL A 219 -8.59 -19.32 -8.95
N GLY A 220 -7.67 -20.28 -8.94
CA GLY A 220 -6.82 -20.56 -10.10
C GLY A 220 -5.84 -19.44 -10.40
N GLN A 221 -5.41 -18.69 -9.37
CA GLN A 221 -4.36 -17.70 -9.51
C GLN A 221 -2.99 -18.41 -9.50
N ASP A 222 -2.03 -17.90 -10.28
CA ASP A 222 -0.68 -18.50 -10.36
C ASP A 222 0.11 -18.42 -9.04
N ASP A 223 -0.32 -17.56 -8.12
CA ASP A 223 0.23 -17.38 -6.78
C ASP A 223 -0.91 -16.96 -5.83
N VAL A 224 -0.67 -16.99 -4.52
CA VAL A 224 -1.62 -16.55 -3.50
C VAL A 224 -2.01 -15.08 -3.76
N PRO A 225 -3.31 -14.75 -3.92
CA PRO A 225 -3.73 -13.36 -4.09
C PRO A 225 -3.65 -12.64 -2.74
N GLU A 226 -2.54 -11.94 -2.52
CA GLU A 226 -2.17 -11.33 -1.25
C GLU A 226 -3.02 -10.11 -0.92
N CYS A 227 -3.19 -9.86 0.38
CA CYS A 227 -3.72 -8.60 0.90
C CYS A 227 -4.97 -8.07 0.18
N PRO A 228 -6.07 -8.85 0.16
CA PRO A 228 -7.31 -8.41 -0.44
C PRO A 228 -7.77 -7.08 0.14
N ASP A 229 -8.41 -6.30 -0.72
CA ASP A 229 -9.33 -5.26 -0.34
C ASP A 229 -10.62 -5.36 -1.14
N TYR A 230 -11.73 -4.99 -0.50
CA TYR A 230 -13.07 -5.10 -1.07
C TYR A 230 -13.89 -3.90 -0.62
N PHE A 231 -14.52 -3.23 -1.59
CA PHE A 231 -15.42 -2.13 -1.31
C PHE A 231 -16.41 -1.92 -2.45
N GLU A 232 -17.51 -1.26 -2.11
CA GLU A 232 -18.42 -0.64 -3.07
C GLU A 232 -18.06 0.84 -3.22
N TRP A 233 -18.17 1.36 -4.45
CA TRP A 233 -18.04 2.79 -4.73
C TRP A 233 -18.86 3.15 -5.97
N ASN A 234 -19.85 4.04 -5.81
CA ASN A 234 -20.70 4.59 -6.87
C ASN A 234 -21.33 3.53 -7.80
N GLY A 235 -21.89 2.47 -7.23
CA GLY A 235 -22.59 1.40 -7.95
C GLY A 235 -21.67 0.37 -8.60
N TRP A 236 -20.43 0.26 -8.14
CA TRP A 236 -19.47 -0.77 -8.54
C TRP A 236 -18.82 -1.40 -7.30
N TYR A 237 -18.61 -2.71 -7.35
CA TYR A 237 -17.84 -3.46 -6.38
C TYR A 237 -16.44 -3.71 -6.91
N TYR A 238 -15.44 -3.57 -6.04
CA TYR A 238 -14.03 -3.76 -6.36
C TYR A 238 -13.43 -4.86 -5.50
N LEU A 239 -12.58 -5.68 -6.11
CA LEU A 239 -11.68 -6.61 -5.43
C LEU A 239 -10.26 -6.26 -5.83
N ILE A 240 -9.45 -5.76 -4.88
CA ILE A 240 -8.02 -5.49 -5.06
C ILE A 240 -7.24 -6.63 -4.43
N TYR A 241 -6.12 -7.04 -5.03
CA TYR A 241 -5.20 -8.03 -4.47
C TYR A 241 -3.79 -7.88 -5.06
N GLY A 242 -2.78 -8.24 -4.27
CA GLY A 242 -1.39 -8.30 -4.70
C GLY A 242 -1.01 -9.65 -5.29
N ARG A 243 -0.07 -9.66 -6.23
CA ARG A 243 0.55 -10.89 -6.76
C ARG A 243 1.94 -10.57 -7.32
N GLY A 244 2.98 -11.22 -6.79
CA GLY A 244 4.35 -11.06 -7.28
C GLY A 244 4.90 -9.63 -7.21
N GLY A 245 4.50 -8.86 -6.19
CA GLY A 245 4.84 -7.43 -6.03
C GLY A 245 3.81 -6.48 -6.64
N ASN A 246 3.16 -6.88 -7.71
CA ASN A 246 2.19 -6.04 -8.42
C ASN A 246 0.83 -6.04 -7.73
N THR A 247 0.05 -4.97 -7.90
CA THR A 247 -1.32 -4.87 -7.39
C THR A 247 -2.33 -4.85 -8.53
N PHE A 248 -3.29 -5.78 -8.48
CA PHE A 248 -4.36 -5.90 -9.47
C PHE A 248 -5.71 -5.56 -8.84
N TYR A 249 -6.66 -5.16 -9.67
CA TYR A 249 -8.05 -5.10 -9.27
C TYR A 249 -9.00 -5.69 -10.31
N LEU A 250 -10.13 -6.15 -9.80
CA LEU A 250 -11.30 -6.57 -10.54
C LEU A 250 -12.49 -5.71 -10.13
N GLN A 251 -13.45 -5.57 -11.04
CA GLN A 251 -14.68 -4.82 -10.79
C GLN A 251 -15.93 -5.66 -11.08
N SER A 252 -17.06 -5.30 -10.50
CA SER A 252 -18.35 -5.94 -10.77
C SER A 252 -19.53 -5.00 -10.48
N LYS A 253 -20.66 -5.23 -11.14
CA LYS A 253 -21.94 -4.60 -10.77
C LYS A 253 -22.66 -5.29 -9.62
N ASN A 254 -22.21 -6.49 -9.23
CA ASN A 254 -22.85 -7.31 -8.21
C ASN A 254 -21.88 -7.57 -7.05
N LYS A 255 -22.44 -7.78 -5.85
CA LYS A 255 -21.68 -8.20 -4.68
C LYS A 255 -20.97 -9.51 -4.99
N TYR A 256 -19.69 -9.60 -4.63
CA TYR A 256 -18.89 -10.83 -4.74
C TYR A 256 -18.70 -11.36 -6.17
N GLY A 257 -18.92 -10.53 -7.19
CA GLY A 257 -18.75 -10.89 -8.59
C GLY A 257 -20.08 -11.19 -9.32
N PRO A 258 -20.04 -11.70 -10.57
CA PRO A 258 -18.85 -12.13 -11.29
C PRO A 258 -17.88 -10.97 -11.55
N TRP A 259 -16.59 -11.27 -11.46
CA TRP A 259 -15.52 -10.30 -11.58
C TRP A 259 -15.12 -10.10 -13.03
N GLN A 260 -14.86 -8.85 -13.41
CA GLN A 260 -14.30 -8.49 -14.70
C GLN A 260 -13.00 -7.71 -14.53
N TYR A 261 -12.06 -7.94 -15.44
CA TYR A 261 -10.89 -7.08 -15.57
C TYR A 261 -11.31 -5.71 -16.09
N PRO A 262 -10.74 -4.62 -15.56
CA PRO A 262 -10.86 -3.29 -16.14
C PRO A 262 -10.13 -3.20 -17.49
N SER A 263 -10.37 -2.11 -18.22
CA SER A 263 -9.61 -1.75 -19.43
C SER A 263 -8.14 -1.43 -19.12
N SER A 264 -7.83 -0.95 -17.91
CA SER A 264 -6.47 -0.68 -17.43
C SER A 264 -6.31 -0.99 -15.94
N GLN A 265 -5.11 -1.46 -15.56
CA GLN A 265 -4.73 -1.75 -14.18
C GLN A 265 -4.04 -0.54 -13.55
N ALA A 266 -4.81 0.48 -13.16
CA ALA A 266 -4.26 1.71 -12.59
C ALA A 266 -3.54 1.55 -11.24
N LEU A 267 -3.65 0.38 -10.60
CA LEU A 267 -2.94 0.05 -9.34
C LEU A 267 -1.69 -0.80 -9.58
N ASP A 268 -1.47 -1.28 -10.81
CA ASP A 268 -0.29 -2.05 -11.21
C ASP A 268 0.87 -1.08 -11.46
N GLU A 269 1.41 -0.53 -10.36
CA GLU A 269 2.58 0.33 -10.35
C GLU A 269 3.78 -0.50 -9.87
N ASP A 270 4.81 -0.68 -10.73
CA ASP A 270 5.97 -1.57 -10.51
C ASP A 270 6.71 -1.40 -9.15
N TRP A 271 6.58 -0.26 -8.48
CA TRP A 271 7.22 0.01 -7.18
C TRP A 271 6.24 0.14 -6.02
N THR A 272 4.94 -0.05 -6.23
CA THR A 272 3.93 0.11 -5.17
C THR A 272 3.34 -1.25 -4.82
N ASN A 273 3.82 -1.79 -3.70
CA ASN A 273 3.38 -3.08 -3.22
C ASN A 273 2.06 -2.96 -2.45
N VAL A 274 1.17 -3.92 -2.73
CA VAL A 274 0.05 -4.29 -1.84
C VAL A 274 -0.88 -3.11 -1.53
N VAL A 275 -1.40 -2.48 -2.58
CA VAL A 275 -2.28 -1.31 -2.44
C VAL A 275 -3.64 -1.71 -1.87
N LYS A 276 -4.09 -1.01 -0.82
CA LYS A 276 -5.46 -1.04 -0.30
C LYS A 276 -6.07 0.36 -0.31
N ALA A 277 -7.39 0.49 -0.20
CA ALA A 277 -8.06 1.78 -0.27
C ALA A 277 -9.16 1.98 0.78
N ALA A 278 -9.31 3.21 1.25
CA ALA A 278 -10.40 3.62 2.11
C ALA A 278 -11.13 4.84 1.56
N ALA A 279 -12.40 4.96 1.91
CA ALA A 279 -13.15 6.19 1.67
C ALA A 279 -12.46 7.39 2.34
N PHE A 280 -12.80 8.59 1.91
CA PHE A 280 -12.40 9.83 2.55
C PHE A 280 -13.53 10.86 2.40
N THR A 281 -13.31 12.06 2.96
CA THR A 281 -14.29 13.14 2.91
C THR A 281 -14.71 13.48 1.47
N ASN A 282 -15.94 13.99 1.31
CA ASN A 282 -16.49 14.44 0.02
C ASN A 282 -16.52 13.35 -1.07
N GLY A 283 -16.76 12.10 -0.69
CA GLY A 283 -16.88 10.98 -1.64
C GLY A 283 -15.56 10.56 -2.29
N ARG A 284 -14.43 11.12 -1.85
CA ARG A 284 -13.08 10.74 -2.30
C ARG A 284 -12.72 9.35 -1.80
N ARG A 285 -11.76 8.73 -2.44
CA ARG A 285 -11.18 7.45 -2.02
C ARG A 285 -9.67 7.52 -2.13
N ILE A 286 -8.99 7.09 -1.08
CA ILE A 286 -7.55 7.21 -0.92
C ILE A 286 -6.97 5.80 -0.86
N ALA A 287 -6.01 5.54 -1.73
CA ALA A 287 -5.25 4.30 -1.79
C ALA A 287 -3.91 4.47 -1.10
N ALA A 288 -3.46 3.45 -0.37
CA ALA A 288 -2.17 3.42 0.29
C ALA A 288 -1.48 2.08 0.04
N GLY A 289 -0.19 2.14 -0.25
CA GLY A 289 0.72 1.00 -0.37
C GLY A 289 2.10 1.42 0.12
N TRP A 290 3.12 0.62 -0.21
CA TRP A 290 4.50 0.93 0.18
C TRP A 290 5.48 0.65 -0.96
N VAL A 291 6.55 1.45 -0.99
CA VAL A 291 7.69 1.26 -1.89
C VAL A 291 8.75 0.44 -1.19
N PRO A 292 9.19 -0.69 -1.76
CA PRO A 292 10.23 -1.53 -1.17
C PRO A 292 11.59 -0.83 -1.16
N SER A 293 12.39 -1.16 -0.16
CA SER A 293 13.80 -0.74 -0.14
C SER A 293 14.60 -1.57 -1.15
N LYS A 294 15.77 -1.04 -1.54
CA LYS A 294 16.78 -1.76 -2.31
C LYS A 294 17.84 -2.35 -1.38
N ARG A 295 18.28 -3.59 -1.61
CA ARG A 295 19.40 -4.16 -0.84
C ARG A 295 20.63 -3.26 -0.97
N ASP A 296 21.24 -2.95 0.18
CA ASP A 296 22.38 -2.05 0.31
C ASP A 296 22.16 -0.64 -0.25
N GLY A 297 20.90 -0.24 -0.50
CA GLY A 297 20.57 1.03 -1.15
C GLY A 297 21.10 1.17 -2.59
N LYS A 298 21.26 0.06 -3.32
CA LYS A 298 21.78 0.05 -4.70
C LYS A 298 20.71 -0.29 -5.72
N ASP A 299 20.61 0.51 -6.78
CA ASP A 299 19.57 0.35 -7.83
C ASP A 299 19.59 -1.02 -8.50
N ASN A 300 20.80 -1.52 -8.83
CA ASN A 300 21.01 -2.79 -9.51
C ASN A 300 20.81 -4.01 -8.62
N ASN A 301 20.60 -3.80 -7.31
CA ASN A 301 20.26 -4.88 -6.41
C ASN A 301 18.75 -5.12 -6.37
N GLY A 302 18.37 -6.34 -5.96
CA GLY A 302 16.97 -6.70 -5.78
C GLY A 302 16.29 -5.92 -4.65
N GLU A 303 14.97 -5.90 -4.70
CA GLU A 303 14.12 -5.39 -3.63
C GLU A 303 14.29 -6.19 -2.33
N ILE A 304 13.99 -5.51 -1.23
CA ILE A 304 13.89 -6.09 0.10
C ILE A 304 12.67 -5.49 0.82
N PHE A 305 12.00 -6.32 1.61
CA PHE A 305 10.74 -5.97 2.27
C PHE A 305 10.90 -4.74 3.19
N GLY A 306 9.85 -3.93 3.28
CA GLY A 306 9.84 -2.70 4.06
C GLY A 306 10.49 -1.52 3.33
N GLY A 307 9.83 -0.37 3.38
CA GLY A 307 10.38 0.89 2.91
C GLY A 307 9.52 2.06 3.33
N ASN A 308 8.90 2.71 2.35
CA ASN A 308 8.24 4.00 2.51
C ASN A 308 6.77 3.94 2.10
N VAL A 309 5.91 4.68 2.77
CA VAL A 309 4.49 4.79 2.38
C VAL A 309 4.33 5.50 1.04
N VAL A 310 3.38 5.05 0.22
CA VAL A 310 2.88 5.77 -0.95
C VAL A 310 1.37 5.87 -0.86
N ILE A 311 0.84 7.08 -1.09
CA ILE A 311 -0.59 7.35 -1.07
C ILE A 311 -1.02 8.01 -2.37
N ARG A 312 -2.13 7.53 -2.94
CA ARG A 312 -2.76 8.07 -4.14
C ARG A 312 -4.22 8.39 -3.86
N GLU A 313 -4.77 9.37 -4.55
CA GLU A 313 -6.22 9.52 -4.64
C GLU A 313 -6.71 8.70 -5.84
N LEU A 314 -7.72 7.86 -5.61
CA LEU A 314 -8.40 7.15 -6.66
C LEU A 314 -9.46 8.07 -7.29
N THR A 315 -9.60 7.97 -8.61
CA THR A 315 -10.74 8.47 -9.35
C THR A 315 -11.44 7.31 -10.04
N GLN A 316 -12.75 7.41 -10.20
CA GLN A 316 -13.54 6.40 -10.88
C GLN A 316 -14.10 7.00 -12.17
N GLU A 317 -13.87 6.28 -13.26
CA GLU A 317 -14.39 6.61 -14.58
C GLU A 317 -15.86 6.16 -14.72
N LYS A 318 -16.53 6.65 -15.77
CA LYS A 318 -17.95 6.37 -16.02
C LYS A 318 -18.25 4.87 -16.17
N ASP A 319 -17.30 4.10 -16.69
CA ASP A 319 -17.40 2.66 -16.89
C ASP A 319 -17.00 1.84 -15.66
N GLY A 320 -16.68 2.51 -14.54
CA GLY A 320 -16.21 1.88 -13.30
C GLY A 320 -14.70 1.67 -13.22
N SER A 321 -13.95 1.82 -14.31
CA SER A 321 -12.49 1.71 -14.23
C SER A 321 -11.91 2.76 -13.29
N LEU A 322 -10.81 2.41 -12.64
CA LEU A 322 -10.12 3.28 -11.69
C LEU A 322 -8.94 3.96 -12.39
N SER A 323 -8.65 5.19 -11.97
CA SER A 323 -7.42 5.93 -12.25
C SER A 323 -6.82 6.46 -10.94
N THR A 324 -5.54 6.85 -10.98
CA THR A 324 -4.84 7.42 -9.81
C THR A 324 -4.37 8.84 -10.10
N LYS A 325 -4.33 9.67 -9.04
CA LYS A 325 -3.70 10.99 -9.07
C LYS A 325 -3.04 11.29 -7.71
N PHE A 326 -2.20 12.31 -7.67
CA PHE A 326 -1.71 12.85 -6.40
C PHE A 326 -2.88 13.46 -5.59
N ALA A 327 -2.95 13.12 -4.31
CA ALA A 327 -3.74 13.91 -3.38
C ALA A 327 -3.01 15.23 -3.13
N SER A 328 -3.69 16.35 -3.41
CA SER A 328 -3.08 17.69 -3.34
C SER A 328 -2.45 18.01 -1.98
N GLU A 329 -3.01 17.43 -0.93
CA GLU A 329 -2.63 17.58 0.47
C GLU A 329 -1.30 16.92 0.82
N LEU A 330 -0.91 15.91 0.04
CA LEU A 330 0.29 15.12 0.23
C LEU A 330 1.46 15.60 -0.61
N ILE A 331 1.23 16.59 -1.47
CA ILE A 331 2.29 17.22 -2.25
C ILE A 331 3.17 18.04 -1.29
N PRO A 332 4.48 17.78 -1.22
CA PRO A 332 5.35 18.49 -0.30
C PRO A 332 5.36 20.00 -0.53
N ALA A 333 5.44 20.76 0.56
CA ALA A 333 5.71 22.19 0.48
C ALA A 333 7.08 22.41 -0.16
N THR A 334 7.13 23.27 -1.18
CA THR A 334 8.36 23.58 -1.91
C THR A 334 8.85 24.97 -1.55
N LEU A 335 10.17 25.15 -1.52
CA LEU A 335 10.78 26.48 -1.60
C LEU A 335 10.44 27.14 -2.96
N PRO A 336 10.62 28.47 -3.10
CA PRO A 336 10.47 29.13 -4.39
C PRO A 336 11.27 28.42 -5.49
N ALA A 337 10.72 28.38 -6.70
CA ALA A 337 11.37 27.75 -7.84
C ALA A 337 12.79 28.31 -8.03
N ILE A 338 13.77 27.41 -8.06
CA ILE A 338 15.14 27.78 -8.38
C ILE A 338 15.23 28.21 -9.84
N LYS A 339 15.97 29.28 -10.13
CA LYS A 339 16.31 29.63 -11.51
C LYS A 339 17.43 28.70 -11.97
N PRO A 340 17.17 27.80 -12.93
CA PRO A 340 18.23 26.94 -13.42
C PRO A 340 19.25 27.71 -14.24
N THR A 341 20.50 27.28 -14.17
CA THR A 341 21.45 27.57 -15.24
C THR A 341 21.07 26.71 -16.43
N ILE A 342 20.53 27.35 -17.46
CA ILE A 342 20.12 26.68 -18.69
C ILE A 342 21.33 26.59 -19.60
N ILE A 343 21.59 25.39 -20.10
CA ILE A 343 22.51 25.18 -21.20
C ILE A 343 21.75 24.39 -22.26
N ALA A 344 21.57 25.04 -23.40
CA ALA A 344 20.71 24.62 -24.48
C ALA A 344 21.57 24.18 -25.67
N ASP A 345 21.20 23.07 -26.30
CA ASP A 345 21.76 22.68 -27.58
C ASP A 345 21.27 23.60 -28.72
N LYS A 346 21.92 23.56 -29.88
CA LYS A 346 21.57 24.32 -31.10
C LYS A 346 20.14 24.04 -31.58
N THR A 347 19.57 22.90 -31.20
CA THR A 347 18.20 22.47 -31.51
C THR A 347 17.14 23.11 -30.60
N VAL A 348 17.56 23.90 -29.60
CA VAL A 348 16.67 24.48 -28.59
C VAL A 348 16.59 26.00 -28.76
N LYS A 349 15.37 26.52 -28.82
CA LYS A 349 15.06 27.96 -28.85
C LYS A 349 14.34 28.37 -27.57
N GLU A 350 14.88 29.33 -26.84
CA GLU A 350 14.18 29.97 -25.72
C GLU A 350 13.07 30.90 -26.26
N LEU A 351 11.85 30.73 -25.75
CA LEU A 351 10.66 31.50 -26.14
C LEU A 351 10.28 32.56 -25.11
N GLY A 352 10.85 32.49 -23.90
CA GLY A 352 10.58 33.34 -22.76
C GLY A 352 11.09 32.70 -21.48
N THR A 353 10.80 33.30 -20.32
CA THR A 353 11.27 32.79 -19.03
C THR A 353 10.80 31.35 -18.81
N ALA A 354 11.77 30.42 -18.73
CA ALA A 354 11.54 28.99 -18.54
C ALA A 354 10.60 28.34 -19.57
N SER A 355 10.56 28.88 -20.80
CA SER A 355 9.79 28.34 -21.91
C SER A 355 10.69 28.06 -23.11
N PHE A 356 10.65 26.82 -23.61
CA PHE A 356 11.57 26.35 -24.63
C PHE A 356 10.82 25.64 -25.75
N ARG A 357 11.37 25.75 -26.95
CA ARG A 357 11.01 24.91 -28.09
C ARG A 357 12.22 24.08 -28.48
N ILE A 358 12.05 22.76 -28.49
CA ILE A 358 13.02 21.83 -29.05
C ILE A 358 12.57 21.51 -30.48
N THR A 359 13.48 21.63 -31.45
CA THR A 359 13.24 21.27 -32.85
C THR A 359 14.41 20.44 -33.33
N SER A 360 14.22 19.12 -33.35
CA SER A 360 15.24 18.16 -33.76
C SER A 360 14.62 17.14 -34.73
N PRO A 361 14.48 17.47 -36.03
CA PRO A 361 13.85 16.59 -37.02
C PRO A 361 14.64 15.30 -37.28
N ASP A 362 15.96 15.34 -37.07
CA ASP A 362 16.89 14.24 -37.40
C ASP A 362 17.61 13.69 -36.16
N GLY A 363 17.08 13.89 -34.95
CA GLY A 363 17.71 13.32 -33.76
C GLY A 363 17.20 13.87 -32.44
N LEU A 364 18.11 13.91 -31.46
CA LEU A 364 17.84 14.37 -30.10
C LEU A 364 18.03 15.87 -29.98
N GLY A 365 17.14 16.54 -29.26
CA GLY A 365 17.36 17.90 -28.77
C GLY A 365 17.15 17.93 -27.27
N ALA A 366 18.04 18.58 -26.54
CA ALA A 366 17.99 18.63 -25.09
C ALA A 366 18.56 19.94 -24.54
N PHE A 367 18.13 20.29 -23.33
CA PHE A 367 18.73 21.30 -22.50
C PHE A 367 18.75 20.79 -21.06
N TYR A 368 19.65 21.31 -20.23
CA TYR A 368 19.78 20.86 -18.85
C TYR A 368 19.69 21.98 -17.84
N PHE A 369 19.36 21.57 -16.61
CA PHE A 369 19.28 22.38 -15.41
C PHE A 369 20.48 21.99 -14.55
N ASP A 370 21.39 22.92 -14.26
CA ASP A 370 22.51 22.67 -13.35
C ASP A 370 22.12 22.89 -11.88
N LYS A 371 22.79 22.20 -10.95
CA LYS A 371 22.66 22.36 -9.49
C LYS A 371 21.23 22.15 -8.96
N VAL A 372 20.48 21.22 -9.55
CA VAL A 372 19.17 20.80 -9.02
C VAL A 372 19.37 20.10 -7.67
N PRO A 373 18.70 20.53 -6.58
CA PRO A 373 18.80 19.92 -5.27
C PRO A 373 18.45 18.43 -5.27
N LEU A 374 18.93 17.71 -4.24
CA LEU A 374 18.58 16.31 -4.07
C LEU A 374 17.07 16.16 -3.95
N ASN A 375 16.44 16.83 -2.99
CA ASN A 375 14.99 16.80 -2.85
C ASN A 375 14.39 17.97 -3.64
N SER A 376 13.67 17.66 -4.71
CA SER A 376 13.10 18.67 -5.62
C SER A 376 11.81 18.18 -6.25
N ARG A 377 10.83 19.07 -6.36
CA ARG A 377 9.67 18.87 -7.22
C ARG A 377 9.94 19.48 -8.59
N ILE A 378 9.77 18.69 -9.64
CA ILE A 378 9.92 19.08 -11.03
C ILE A 378 8.54 19.06 -11.68
N SER A 379 8.04 20.22 -12.08
CA SER A 379 6.79 20.34 -12.83
C SER A 379 6.99 21.14 -14.10
N PHE A 380 6.46 20.68 -15.22
CA PHE A 380 6.51 21.39 -16.49
C PHE A 380 5.29 21.09 -17.35
N GLU A 381 5.02 21.96 -18.30
CA GLU A 381 3.99 21.77 -19.32
C GLU A 381 4.67 21.54 -20.67
N VAL A 382 4.15 20.60 -21.44
CA VAL A 382 4.69 20.23 -22.75
C VAL A 382 3.57 20.14 -23.78
N THR A 383 3.88 20.49 -25.02
CA THR A 383 3.02 20.26 -26.18
C THR A 383 3.88 19.63 -27.25
N VAL A 384 3.51 18.41 -27.64
CA VAL A 384 4.23 17.62 -28.64
C VAL A 384 3.59 17.88 -30.00
N LYS A 385 4.39 18.09 -31.04
CA LYS A 385 3.90 18.30 -32.41
C LYS A 385 4.68 17.44 -33.39
N GLY A 386 3.94 16.71 -34.25
CA GLY A 386 4.53 15.78 -35.20
C GLY A 386 4.90 14.44 -34.56
N PRO A 387 5.46 13.50 -35.35
CA PRO A 387 5.90 12.21 -34.87
C PRO A 387 7.10 12.40 -33.93
N VAL A 388 6.95 12.01 -32.67
CA VAL A 388 8.00 12.08 -31.65
C VAL A 388 8.10 10.70 -31.00
N GLU A 389 9.25 10.06 -31.16
CA GLU A 389 9.52 8.74 -30.57
C GLU A 389 9.35 8.79 -29.05
N ASP A 390 10.06 9.72 -28.40
CA ASP A 390 9.87 10.01 -26.99
C ASP A 390 10.28 11.45 -26.61
N PHE A 391 9.80 11.86 -25.43
CA PHE A 391 10.23 13.08 -24.75
C PHE A 391 10.22 12.84 -23.24
N GLY A 392 10.97 13.63 -22.47
CA GLY A 392 10.95 13.50 -21.02
C GLY A 392 12.12 14.17 -20.32
N LEU A 393 12.60 13.53 -19.24
CA LEU A 393 13.65 14.05 -18.36
C LEU A 393 14.78 13.02 -18.20
N LEU A 394 16.01 13.53 -18.15
CA LEU A 394 17.13 12.80 -17.58
C LEU A 394 17.36 13.32 -16.16
N LEU A 395 17.01 12.52 -15.17
CA LEU A 395 17.12 12.83 -13.75
C LEU A 395 18.46 12.34 -13.22
N ARG A 396 19.04 13.07 -12.25
CA ARG A 396 20.30 12.69 -11.57
C ARG A 396 21.50 12.47 -12.48
N HIS A 397 21.52 13.11 -13.64
CA HIS A 397 22.61 12.95 -14.60
C HIS A 397 23.92 13.54 -14.04
N THR A 398 24.95 12.71 -13.86
CA THR A 398 26.16 13.07 -13.08
C THR A 398 27.28 13.74 -13.87
N ASP A 399 27.28 13.64 -15.20
CA ASP A 399 28.30 14.24 -16.08
C ASP A 399 27.63 15.04 -17.21
N ARG A 400 28.31 16.04 -17.76
CA ARG A 400 27.90 16.73 -18.99
C ARG A 400 28.27 15.94 -20.25
N SER A 401 28.98 14.82 -20.11
CA SER A 401 29.34 13.91 -21.20
C SER A 401 28.21 12.93 -21.56
N ARG A 402 28.33 12.29 -22.72
CA ARG A 402 27.41 11.24 -23.21
C ARG A 402 27.47 9.95 -22.38
N GLU A 403 28.41 9.83 -21.44
CA GLU A 403 28.63 8.65 -20.60
C GLU A 403 28.08 8.80 -19.17
N GLY A 404 27.34 9.89 -18.91
CA GLY A 404 26.78 10.14 -17.59
C GLY A 404 25.73 9.11 -17.17
N ASN A 405 25.74 8.76 -15.87
CA ASN A 405 24.71 7.91 -15.27
C ASN A 405 23.53 8.77 -14.81
N GLY A 406 22.30 8.27 -14.97
CA GLY A 406 21.08 8.93 -14.52
C GLY A 406 19.83 8.09 -14.77
N TYR A 407 18.66 8.59 -14.37
CA TYR A 407 17.37 7.95 -14.62
C TYR A 407 16.64 8.65 -15.74
N ARG A 408 16.27 7.89 -16.77
CA ARG A 408 15.45 8.38 -17.86
C ARG A 408 13.99 8.25 -17.50
N PHE A 409 13.30 9.38 -17.36
CA PHE A 409 11.86 9.45 -17.50
C PHE A 409 11.54 9.75 -18.96
N ALA A 410 10.82 8.86 -19.63
CA ALA A 410 10.44 9.03 -21.03
C ALA A 410 8.96 8.73 -21.21
N ILE A 411 8.29 9.53 -22.02
CA ILE A 411 6.94 9.29 -22.52
C ILE A 411 7.08 9.05 -24.01
N SER A 412 6.55 7.93 -24.49
CA SER A 412 6.52 7.58 -25.91
C SER A 412 5.09 7.65 -26.42
N PRO A 413 4.72 8.73 -27.14
CA PRO A 413 3.40 8.84 -27.78
C PRO A 413 3.10 7.68 -28.72
N GLU A 414 4.09 7.27 -29.53
CA GLU A 414 3.95 6.19 -30.53
C GLU A 414 3.72 4.82 -29.88
N ASN A 415 4.39 4.54 -28.76
CA ASN A 415 4.27 3.25 -28.07
C ASN A 415 3.20 3.25 -26.96
N HIS A 416 2.56 4.39 -26.70
CA HIS A 416 1.61 4.56 -25.60
C HIS A 416 2.15 4.15 -24.23
N THR A 417 3.39 4.58 -23.92
CA THR A 417 4.06 4.26 -22.66
C THR A 417 4.63 5.47 -21.95
N ALA A 418 4.78 5.36 -20.63
CA ALA A 418 5.66 6.21 -19.85
C ALA A 418 6.56 5.33 -18.98
N SER A 419 7.87 5.57 -19.02
CA SER A 419 8.87 4.75 -18.34
C SER A 419 9.77 5.59 -17.45
N LEU A 420 10.13 5.06 -16.28
CA LEU A 420 11.16 5.62 -15.41
C LEU A 420 12.10 4.50 -14.97
N TYR A 421 13.38 4.60 -15.30
CA TYR A 421 14.36 3.55 -15.03
C TYR A 421 13.93 2.20 -15.65
N ASN A 422 13.74 1.15 -14.84
CA ASN A 422 13.30 -0.18 -15.26
C ASN A 422 11.78 -0.37 -15.16
N THR A 423 11.01 0.71 -15.00
CA THR A 423 9.54 0.65 -14.89
C THR A 423 8.85 1.23 -16.09
N THR A 424 7.67 0.72 -16.40
CA THR A 424 6.88 1.19 -17.53
C THR A 424 5.40 1.04 -17.28
N ILE A 425 4.66 2.14 -17.31
CA ILE A 425 3.21 2.12 -17.45
C ILE A 425 2.82 2.12 -18.93
N LYS A 426 1.75 1.40 -19.25
CA LYS A 426 1.22 1.22 -20.61
C LYS A 426 -0.12 1.96 -20.76
N ALA A 427 -0.61 2.04 -21.99
CA ALA A 427 -1.87 2.73 -22.34
C ALA A 427 -1.85 4.22 -21.96
N VAL A 428 -0.69 4.86 -22.11
CA VAL A 428 -0.53 6.31 -21.91
C VAL A 428 -0.96 7.04 -23.18
N GLU A 429 -2.03 7.81 -23.09
CA GLU A 429 -2.46 8.70 -24.17
C GLU A 429 -1.78 10.07 -24.04
N VAL A 430 -1.08 10.48 -25.09
CA VAL A 430 -0.51 11.82 -25.22
C VAL A 430 -1.40 12.63 -26.17
N PRO A 431 -2.30 13.47 -25.66
CA PRO A 431 -3.21 14.21 -26.51
C PRO A 431 -2.45 15.33 -27.26
N ASP A 432 -2.97 15.75 -28.43
CA ASP A 432 -2.49 16.94 -29.16
C ASP A 432 -2.95 18.24 -28.46
N LYS A 433 -2.63 18.33 -27.17
CA LYS A 433 -2.86 19.50 -26.33
C LYS A 433 -1.76 19.55 -25.28
N LYS A 434 -1.73 20.67 -24.56
CA LYS A 434 -0.81 20.86 -23.45
C LYS A 434 -1.07 19.81 -22.36
N ILE A 435 -0.01 19.10 -21.98
CA ILE A 435 0.03 18.16 -20.87
C ILE A 435 0.93 18.71 -19.76
N ARG A 436 0.51 18.53 -18.51
CA ARG A 436 1.29 18.88 -17.33
C ARG A 436 1.91 17.61 -16.76
N ILE A 437 3.23 17.65 -16.54
CA ILE A 437 3.97 16.62 -15.85
C ILE A 437 4.36 17.18 -14.48
N ASP A 438 4.14 16.40 -13.44
CA ASP A 438 4.41 16.77 -12.06
C ASP A 438 5.11 15.59 -11.37
N ASN A 439 6.40 15.76 -11.08
CA ASN A 439 7.25 14.79 -10.40
C ASN A 439 7.67 15.43 -9.06
N SER A 440 7.38 14.77 -7.94
CA SER A 440 7.53 15.33 -6.59
C SER A 440 8.41 14.48 -5.70
#